data_AF-A0A1F8P9V7-F1
#
_entry.id   AF-A0A1F8P9V7-F1
#
_cell.length_a   1.000
_cell.length_b   1.000
_cell.length_c   1.000
_cell.angle_alpha   90.00
_cell.angle_beta   90.00
_cell.angle_gamma   90.00
#
_symmetry.space_group_name_H-M   'P 1'
#
loop_
_entity.id
_entity.type
_entity.pdbx_description
1 polymer ?
#
loop_
_entity_poly.entity_id
_entity_poly.type
_entity_poly.pdbx_seq_one_letter_code
_entity_poly.pdbx_strand_id
1 'polypeptide(L)'
;MLGSPGETPETVRKTIEFAKKLKLDFAQFSVTTPFPATELYELYIQEHHENIPWENFIYSGTDNPQTPVFESRYLSRDDLRWWTQRAYREFYLRPAYVWQRLRRCTSFGEVKMNLKGFGMLLRSIG
;
A
#
# COMPACT_ATOMS: atom_id res chain seq x y z
N MET A 1 -4.01 3.35 5.17
CA MET A 1 -3.37 4.27 4.21
C MET A 1 -1.96 4.57 4.72
N LEU A 2 -1.04 4.95 3.84
CA LEU A 2 0.35 5.30 4.12
C LEU A 2 0.71 6.60 3.38
N GLY A 3 1.55 7.44 3.96
CA GLY A 3 1.93 8.73 3.38
C GLY A 3 0.97 9.87 3.67
N SER A 4 0.26 9.80 4.80
CA SER A 4 -0.59 10.92 5.24
C SER A 4 0.26 12.13 5.66
N PRO A 5 -0.27 13.36 5.66
CA PRO A 5 0.47 14.53 6.11
C PRO A 5 1.06 14.33 7.51
N GLY A 6 2.35 14.62 7.65
CA GLY A 6 3.10 14.43 8.89
C GLY A 6 3.51 12.98 9.20
N GLU A 7 3.18 12.01 8.35
CA GLU A 7 3.60 10.62 8.53
C GLU A 7 5.10 10.46 8.24
N THR A 8 5.82 9.76 9.13
CA THR A 8 7.25 9.49 9.03
C THR A 8 7.51 8.00 8.78
N PRO A 9 8.72 7.59 8.37
CA PRO A 9 9.10 6.17 8.29
C PRO A 9 8.78 5.38 9.58
N GLU A 10 8.97 5.99 10.75
CA GLU A 10 8.70 5.38 12.05
C GLU A 10 7.21 5.15 12.28
N THR A 11 6.35 6.11 11.90
CA THR A 11 4.91 5.96 12.05
C THR A 11 4.35 4.96 11.03
N VAL A 12 4.84 4.95 9.80
CA VAL A 12 4.52 3.91 8.80
C VAL A 12 4.86 2.52 9.35
N ARG A 13 6.05 2.37 9.95
CA ARG A 13 6.47 1.12 10.58
C ARG A 13 5.52 0.69 11.70
N LYS A 14 5.07 1.62 12.54
CA LYS A 14 4.09 1.36 13.61
C LYS A 14 2.74 0.90 13.04
N THR A 15 2.27 1.50 11.95
CA THR A 15 1.05 1.10 11.23
C THR A 15 1.15 -0.34 10.72
N ILE A 16 2.28 -0.73 10.12
CA ILE A 16 2.53 -2.11 9.65
C ILE A 16 2.52 -3.10 10.82
N GLU A 17 3.21 -2.78 11.92
CA GLU A 17 3.21 -3.64 13.12
C GLU A 17 1.82 -3.78 13.75
N PHE A 18 1.06 -2.69 13.80
CA PHE A 18 -0.30 -2.71 14.30
C PHE A 18 -1.18 -3.64 13.45
N ALA A 19 -1.15 -3.50 12.12
CA ALA A 19 -1.88 -4.38 11.21
C ALA A 19 -1.49 -5.86 11.38
N LYS A 20 -0.20 -6.14 11.64
CA LYS A 20 0.29 -7.51 11.87
C LYS A 20 -0.26 -8.13 13.16
N LYS A 21 -0.52 -7.34 14.20
CA LYS A 21 -1.05 -7.80 15.50
C LYS A 21 -2.54 -8.11 15.48
N LEU A 22 -3.31 -7.48 14.59
CA LEU A 22 -4.77 -7.57 14.55
C LEU A 22 -5.35 -8.92 14.05
N LYS A 23 -4.52 -9.91 13.68
CA LYS A 23 -4.95 -11.22 13.14
C LYS A 23 -5.96 -11.11 11.97
N LEU A 24 -5.84 -10.06 11.16
CA LEU A 24 -6.72 -9.78 10.03
C LEU A 24 -6.64 -10.88 8.95
N ASP A 25 -7.77 -11.13 8.30
CA ASP A 25 -7.89 -12.07 7.17
C ASP A 25 -7.44 -11.50 5.84
N PHE A 26 -7.46 -10.17 5.73
CA PHE A 26 -7.02 -9.41 4.58
C PHE A 26 -6.64 -8.01 5.06
N ALA A 27 -5.64 -7.40 4.42
CA ALA A 27 -5.25 -6.02 4.64
C ALA A 27 -4.93 -5.33 3.31
N GLN A 28 -5.44 -4.12 3.14
CA GLN A 28 -5.10 -3.26 2.02
C GLN A 28 -4.25 -2.10 2.53
N PHE A 29 -3.08 -1.95 1.91
CA PHE A 29 -2.22 -0.79 2.09
C PHE A 29 -2.31 0.04 0.81
N SER A 30 -2.83 1.25 0.94
CA SER A 30 -2.90 2.25 -0.13
C SER A 30 -2.07 3.46 0.27
N VAL A 31 -1.48 4.11 -0.73
CA VAL A 31 -0.89 5.42 -0.53
C VAL A 31 -2.02 6.44 -0.45
N THR A 32 -1.97 7.33 0.54
CA THR A 32 -2.90 8.46 0.68
C THR A 32 -2.81 9.31 -0.57
N THR A 33 -3.88 9.71 -1.27
CA THR A 33 -3.74 10.50 -2.50
C THR A 33 -4.46 11.84 -2.37
N PRO A 34 -3.79 12.98 -2.55
CA PRO A 34 -4.41 14.32 -2.54
C PRO A 34 -5.20 14.54 -3.84
N PHE A 35 -6.46 14.13 -3.88
CA PHE A 35 -7.28 14.35 -5.08
C PHE A 35 -7.68 15.83 -5.23
N PRO A 36 -7.77 16.36 -6.46
CA PRO A 36 -8.21 17.73 -6.70
C PRO A 36 -9.53 18.06 -5.99
N ALA A 37 -9.65 19.30 -5.51
CA ALA A 37 -10.79 19.79 -4.72
C ALA A 37 -10.98 19.11 -3.35
N THR A 38 -9.92 18.55 -2.76
CA THR A 38 -9.90 18.10 -1.35
C THR A 38 -9.02 19.01 -0.50
N GLU A 39 -9.31 19.10 0.80
CA GLU A 39 -8.46 19.82 1.77
C GLU A 39 -7.01 19.30 1.74
N LEU A 40 -6.85 17.99 1.50
CA LEU A 40 -5.54 17.36 1.38
C LEU A 40 -4.76 17.87 0.16
N TYR A 41 -5.43 18.17 -0.94
CA TYR A 41 -4.82 18.77 -2.13
C TYR A 41 -4.45 20.23 -1.92
N GLU A 42 -5.28 21.00 -1.21
CA GLU A 42 -4.95 22.37 -0.81
C GLU A 42 -3.71 22.40 0.08
N LEU A 43 -3.64 21.51 1.07
CA LEU A 43 -2.47 21.37 1.94
C LEU A 43 -1.22 21.00 1.14
N TYR A 44 -1.34 20.07 0.20
CA TYR A 44 -0.22 19.67 -0.65
C TYR A 44 0.33 20.86 -1.48
N ILE A 45 -0.54 21.63 -2.14
CA ILE A 45 -0.10 22.80 -2.92
C ILE A 45 0.54 23.85 -2.02
N GLN A 46 0.01 24.05 -0.80
CA GLN A 46 0.58 25.00 0.15
C GLN A 46 2.00 24.59 0.57
N GLU A 47 2.26 23.30 0.76
CA GLU A 47 3.57 22.78 1.17
C GLU A 47 4.59 22.72 0.01
N HIS A 48 4.14 22.37 -1.20
CA HIS A 48 5.03 22.09 -2.34
C HIS A 48 5.06 23.21 -3.39
N HIS A 49 4.15 24.19 -3.30
CA HIS A 49 4.00 25.30 -4.25
C HIS A 49 3.77 24.87 -5.72
N GLU A 50 3.31 23.64 -5.93
CA GLU A 50 3.13 23.03 -7.25
C GLU A 50 1.81 22.28 -7.35
N ASN A 51 1.17 22.35 -8.52
CA ASN A 51 -0.01 21.55 -8.85
C ASN A 51 0.41 20.15 -9.31
N ILE A 52 -0.44 19.15 -9.05
CA ILE A 52 -0.29 17.81 -9.61
C ILE A 52 -1.08 17.76 -10.93
N PRO A 53 -0.43 17.44 -12.07
CA PRO A 53 -1.13 17.28 -13.34
C PRO A 53 -2.25 16.24 -13.26
N TRP A 54 -3.39 16.53 -13.88
CA TRP A 54 -4.60 15.70 -13.82
C TRP A 54 -4.36 14.27 -14.34
N GLU A 55 -3.54 14.15 -15.39
CA GLU A 55 -3.11 12.90 -16.00
C GLU A 55 -2.44 11.95 -15.02
N ASN A 56 -1.77 12.47 -13.99
CA ASN A 56 -1.10 11.64 -12.99
C ASN A 56 -2.10 10.90 -12.10
N PHE A 57 -3.31 11.43 -11.90
CA PHE A 57 -4.36 10.75 -11.13
C PHE A 57 -5.05 9.62 -11.91
N ILE A 58 -4.78 9.47 -13.21
CA ILE A 58 -5.43 8.47 -14.06
C ILE A 58 -4.60 7.19 -14.10
N TYR A 59 -5.16 6.10 -13.58
CA TYR A 59 -4.54 4.77 -13.54
C TYR A 59 -4.11 4.22 -14.91
N SER A 60 -4.70 4.68 -16.02
CA SER A 60 -4.39 4.22 -17.38
C SER A 60 -3.34 5.07 -18.12
N GLY A 61 -2.90 6.19 -17.55
CA GLY A 61 -1.98 7.14 -18.20
C GLY A 61 -0.52 7.06 -17.77
N THR A 62 -0.20 6.21 -16.79
CA THR A 62 1.16 6.06 -16.26
C THR A 62 1.73 4.71 -16.67
N ASP A 63 2.97 4.69 -17.18
CA ASP A 63 3.73 3.46 -17.46
C ASP A 63 3.94 2.59 -16.20
N ASN A 64 3.58 3.12 -15.02
CA ASN A 64 3.63 2.44 -13.73
C ASN A 64 2.46 2.89 -12.83
N PRO A 65 1.30 2.20 -12.85
CA PRO A 65 0.12 2.54 -12.05
C PRO A 65 0.32 2.40 -10.53
N GLN A 66 1.52 2.01 -10.07
CA GLN A 66 1.86 1.89 -8.65
C GLN A 66 2.82 2.99 -8.15
N THR A 67 3.21 3.94 -9.00
CA THR A 67 4.04 5.06 -8.54
C THR A 67 3.16 6.12 -7.87
N PRO A 68 3.44 6.49 -6.61
CA PRO A 68 2.76 7.59 -5.95
C PRO A 68 2.88 8.88 -6.78
N VAL A 69 1.75 9.55 -6.98
CA VAL A 69 1.67 10.76 -7.81
C VAL A 69 2.19 12.01 -7.10
N PHE A 70 2.54 11.88 -5.82
CA PHE A 70 2.95 12.93 -4.91
C PHE A 70 3.90 12.36 -3.85
N GLU A 71 4.61 13.25 -3.17
CA GLU A 71 5.46 12.95 -2.03
C GLU A 71 4.96 13.69 -0.78
N SER A 72 5.37 13.24 0.39
CA SER A 72 5.13 13.99 1.62
C SER A 72 6.44 14.60 2.09
N ARG A 73 6.36 15.54 3.03
CA ARG A 73 7.53 16.14 3.67
C ARG A 73 8.62 15.16 4.15
N TYR A 74 8.25 13.95 4.56
CA TYR A 74 9.18 12.96 5.14
C TYR A 74 9.34 11.68 4.30
N LEU A 75 8.57 11.52 3.24
CA LEU A 75 8.54 10.30 2.42
C LEU A 75 8.45 10.69 0.95
N SER A 76 9.50 10.39 0.19
CA SER A 76 9.50 10.52 -1.27
C SER A 76 8.51 9.55 -1.92
N ARG A 77 8.24 9.74 -3.22
CA ARG A 77 7.44 8.78 -4.01
C ARG A 77 8.01 7.36 -3.95
N ASP A 78 9.34 7.24 -4.00
CA ASP A 78 10.02 5.96 -3.91
C ASP A 78 9.93 5.35 -2.51
N ASP A 79 10.01 6.17 -1.46
CA ASP A 79 9.78 5.70 -0.08
C ASP A 79 8.35 5.17 0.08
N LEU A 80 7.35 5.90 -0.41
CA LEU A 80 5.95 5.50 -0.34
C LEU A 80 5.70 4.19 -1.10
N ARG A 81 6.30 4.03 -2.28
CA ARG A 81 6.27 2.78 -3.05
C ARG A 81 6.92 1.64 -2.28
N TRP A 82 8.13 1.86 -1.77
CA TRP A 82 8.90 0.89 -1.00
C TRP A 82 8.16 0.44 0.26
N TRP A 83 7.64 1.39 1.03
CA TRP A 83 6.88 1.12 2.26
C TRP A 83 5.59 0.37 1.98
N THR A 84 4.89 0.70 0.89
CA THR A 84 3.69 -0.04 0.47
C THR A 84 4.01 -1.48 0.12
N GLN A 85 5.03 -1.73 -0.71
CA GLN A 85 5.49 -3.07 -1.04
C GLN A 85 5.94 -3.84 0.20
N ARG A 86 6.68 -3.18 1.09
CA ARG A 86 7.12 -3.74 2.36
C ARG A 86 5.95 -4.10 3.27
N ALA A 87 4.93 -3.26 3.36
CA ALA A 87 3.72 -3.54 4.15
C ALA A 87 3.02 -4.80 3.67
N TYR A 88 2.83 -4.95 2.35
CA TYR A 88 2.26 -6.18 1.76
C TYR A 88 3.15 -7.40 2.04
N ARG A 89 4.47 -7.31 1.80
CA ARG A 89 5.42 -8.40 2.07
C ARG A 89 5.36 -8.82 3.54
N GLU A 90 5.51 -7.89 4.48
CA GLU A 90 5.55 -8.20 5.91
C GLU A 90 4.21 -8.72 6.46
N PHE A 91 3.08 -8.27 5.91
CA PHE A 91 1.77 -8.72 6.34
C PHE A 91 1.42 -10.11 5.79
N TYR A 92 1.58 -10.34 4.49
CA TYR A 92 1.12 -11.56 3.81
C TYR A 92 2.12 -12.71 3.85
N LEU A 93 3.43 -12.42 3.97
CA LEU A 93 4.45 -13.47 4.09
C LEU A 93 4.69 -13.91 5.54
N ARG A 94 3.98 -13.33 6.52
CA ARG A 94 4.14 -13.72 7.93
C ARG A 94 3.66 -15.17 8.13
N PRO A 95 4.42 -16.04 8.83
CA PRO A 95 4.03 -17.44 9.04
C PRO A 95 2.63 -17.60 9.65
N ALA A 96 2.27 -16.72 10.58
CA ALA A 96 0.96 -16.73 11.21
C ALA A 96 -0.20 -16.52 10.22
N TYR A 97 -0.03 -15.66 9.20
CA TYR A 97 -1.04 -15.45 8.16
C TYR A 97 -1.15 -16.66 7.24
N VAL A 98 -0.01 -17.21 6.83
CA VAL A 98 0.02 -18.42 5.99
C VAL A 98 -0.69 -19.56 6.69
N TRP A 99 -0.40 -19.78 7.98
CA TRP A 99 -1.07 -20.80 8.78
C TRP A 99 -2.57 -20.53 8.96
N GLN A 100 -2.96 -19.29 9.25
CA GLN A 100 -4.36 -18.87 9.33
C GLN A 100 -5.11 -19.16 8.03
N ARG A 101 -4.48 -18.90 6.88
CA ARG A 101 -5.06 -19.11 5.56
C ARG A 101 -5.19 -20.60 5.23
N LEU A 102 -4.16 -21.40 5.52
CA LEU A 102 -4.18 -22.85 5.28
C LEU A 102 -5.25 -23.56 6.13
N ARG A 103 -5.38 -23.21 7.42
CA ARG A 103 -6.39 -23.80 8.31
C ARG A 103 -7.84 -23.52 7.89
N ARG A 104 -8.06 -22.47 7.11
CA ARG A 104 -9.39 -22.10 6.61
C ARG A 104 -9.73 -22.71 5.26
N CYS A 105 -8.76 -23.31 4.57
CA CYS A 105 -9.02 -23.97 3.30
C CYS A 105 -9.80 -25.26 3.56
N THR A 106 -11.05 -25.33 3.10
CA THR A 106 -11.90 -26.51 3.25
C THR A 106 -11.97 -27.37 1.99
N SER A 107 -11.46 -26.87 0.86
CA SER A 107 -11.51 -27.57 -0.42
C SER A 107 -10.20 -27.50 -1.22
N PHE A 108 -9.97 -28.50 -2.07
CA PHE A 108 -8.81 -28.54 -2.97
C PHE A 108 -8.82 -27.37 -3.99
N GLY A 109 -10.02 -26.91 -4.38
CA GLY A 109 -10.19 -25.73 -5.24
C GLY A 109 -9.70 -24.44 -4.58
N GLU A 110 -10.01 -24.23 -3.30
CA GLU A 110 -9.52 -23.08 -2.53
C GLU A 110 -8.00 -23.11 -2.38
N VAL A 111 -7.40 -24.27 -2.14
CA VAL A 111 -5.93 -24.40 -2.07
C VAL A 111 -5.30 -23.94 -3.39
N LYS A 112 -5.81 -24.42 -4.54
CA LYS A 112 -5.33 -24.01 -5.87
C LYS A 112 -5.48 -22.50 -6.10
N MET A 113 -6.60 -21.91 -5.68
CA MET A 113 -6.85 -20.47 -5.81
C MET A 113 -5.89 -19.65 -4.92
N ASN A 114 -5.68 -20.08 -3.68
CA ASN A 114 -4.76 -19.43 -2.75
C ASN A 114 -3.30 -19.49 -3.25
N LEU A 115 -2.86 -20.60 -3.83
CA LEU A 115 -1.54 -20.72 -4.46
C LEU A 115 -1.39 -19.77 -5.65
N LYS A 116 -2.41 -19.66 -6.51
CA LYS A 116 -2.42 -18.68 -7.61
C LYS A 116 -2.35 -17.25 -7.08
N GLY A 117 -3.15 -16.91 -6.07
CA GLY A 117 -3.15 -15.60 -5.41
C GLY A 117 -1.80 -15.26 -4.80
N PHE A 118 -1.18 -16.22 -4.11
CA PHE A 118 0.17 -16.08 -3.55
C PHE A 118 1.22 -15.85 -4.65
N GLY A 119 1.14 -16.57 -5.77
CA GLY A 119 2.00 -16.35 -6.92
C GLY A 119 1.83 -14.95 -7.55
N MET A 120 0.59 -14.45 -7.64
CA MET A 120 0.33 -13.07 -8.09
C MET A 120 0.92 -12.04 -7.13
N LEU A 121 0.75 -12.25 -5.81
CA LEU A 121 1.32 -11.38 -4.79
C LEU A 121 2.86 -11.32 -4.88
N LEU A 122 3.54 -12.47 -5.04
CA LEU A 122 5.00 -12.50 -5.17
C LEU A 122 5.48 -11.74 -6.41
N ARG A 123 4.73 -11.79 -7.51
CA ARG A 123 5.03 -11.01 -8.74
C ARG A 123 4.74 -9.53 -8.59
N SER A 124 3.74 -9.15 -7.78
CA SER A 124 3.38 -7.74 -7.59
C SER A 124 4.28 -7.03 -6.59
N ILE A 125 4.85 -7.77 -5.65
CA ILE A 125 5.75 -7.22 -4.64
C ILE A 125 7.22 -7.40 -4.99
N GLY A 126 7.58 -8.30 -5.92
CA GLY A 126 8.96 -8.60 -6.36
C GLY A 126 9.50 -7.56 -7.31
#